data_AF-A0A1H9JQ85-F1
#
_entry.id   AF-A0A1H9JQ85-F1
#
_cell.length_a   1.000
_cell.length_b   1.000
_cell.length_c   1.000
_cell.angle_alpha   90.00
_cell.angle_beta   90.00
_cell.angle_gamma   90.00
#
_symmetry.space_group_name_H-M   'P 1'
#
loop_
_entity.id
_entity.type
_entity.pdbx_description
1 polymer ?
#
loop_
_entity_poly.entity_id
_entity_poly.type
_entity_poly.pdbx_seq_one_letter_code
_entity_poly.pdbx_strand_id
1 'polypeptide(L)' 'MKVLPNIEEFEERAAICQFESEATKAEAEDVAAQDQGFKDADDYWSWLADYVINRAVPR' A
#
# COMPACT_ATOMS: atom_id res chain seq x y z
N MET A 1 -13.38 -10.56 -7.16
CA MET A 1 -12.36 -11.26 -6.34
C MET A 1 -11.46 -10.17 -5.80
N LYS A 2 -11.48 -9.87 -4.48
CA LYS A 2 -10.52 -8.91 -3.90
C LYS A 2 -9.15 -9.59 -3.95
N VAL A 3 -8.27 -9.09 -4.81
CA VAL A 3 -6.89 -9.59 -4.95
C VAL A 3 -6.13 -9.15 -3.71
N LEU A 4 -5.27 -10.01 -3.16
CA LEU A 4 -4.38 -9.61 -2.07
C LEU A 4 -3.50 -8.45 -2.59
N PRO A 5 -3.28 -7.38 -1.81
CA PRO A 5 -2.34 -6.34 -2.17
C PRO A 5 -0.95 -6.93 -2.40
N ASN A 6 -0.23 -6.35 -3.36
CA ASN A 6 1.10 -6.76 -3.73
C ASN A 6 2.13 -5.90 -2.98
N ILE A 7 2.74 -6.46 -1.94
CA ILE A 7 3.67 -5.71 -1.09
C ILE A 7 4.95 -5.31 -1.82
N GLU A 8 5.45 -6.14 -2.73
CA GLU A 8 6.66 -5.83 -3.50
C GLU A 8 6.40 -4.64 -4.43
N GLU A 9 5.25 -4.62 -5.11
CA GLU A 9 4.84 -3.51 -5.99
C GLU A 9 4.57 -2.22 -5.21
N PHE A 10 3.99 -2.33 -4.01
CA PHE A 10 3.83 -1.18 -3.10
C PHE A 10 5.19 -0.57 -2.75
N GLU A 11 6.13 -1.40 -2.28
CA GLU A 11 7.47 -0.94 -1.88
C GLU A 11 8.25 -0.37 -3.06
N GLU A 12 8.16 -1.01 -4.23
CA GLU A 12 8.82 -0.53 -5.45
C GLU A 12 8.25 0.82 -5.93
N ARG A 13 6.92 0.99 -5.97
CA ARG A 13 6.32 2.28 -6.36
C ARG A 13 6.61 3.38 -5.36
N ALA A 14 6.57 3.08 -4.06
CA ALA A 14 6.95 4.06 -3.04
C ALA A 14 8.42 4.49 -3.19
N ALA A 15 9.32 3.54 -3.41
CA ALA A 15 10.74 3.83 -3.63
C ALA A 15 10.98 4.67 -4.89
N ILE A 16 10.31 4.33 -6.00
CA ILE A 16 10.41 5.08 -7.26
C ILE A 16 9.83 6.50 -7.09
N CYS A 17 8.66 6.65 -6.49
CA CYS A 17 8.04 7.95 -6.26
C CYS A 17 8.92 8.84 -5.38
N GLN A 18 9.48 8.29 -4.30
CA GLN A 18 10.40 9.02 -3.42
C GLN A 18 11.70 9.43 -4.14
N PHE A 19 12.18 8.63 -5.09
CA PHE A 19 13.40 8.92 -5.85
C PHE A 19 13.17 9.94 -6.99
N GLU A 20 12.05 9.82 -7.70
CA GLU A 20 11.74 10.62 -8.89
C GLU A 20 11.05 11.96 -8.57
N SER A 21 10.59 12.16 -7.34
CA SER A 21 9.91 13.37 -6.90
C SER A 21 10.49 13.93 -5.60
N GLU A 22 10.08 15.15 -5.22
CA GLU A 22 10.40 15.72 -3.90
C GLU A 22 9.46 15.19 -2.79
N ALA A 23 8.71 14.11 -3.07
CA ALA A 23 7.80 13.51 -2.12
C ALA A 23 8.54 12.99 -0.89
N THR A 24 7.96 13.23 0.27
CA THR A 24 8.32 12.51 1.49
C THR A 24 7.98 11.03 1.34
N LYS A 25 8.59 10.21 2.20
CA LYS A 25 8.27 8.77 2.25
C LYS A 25 6.77 8.51 2.43
N ALA A 26 6.11 9.30 3.29
CA ALA A 26 4.67 9.15 3.54
C ALA A 26 3.83 9.44 2.29
N GLU A 27 4.13 10.52 1.57
CA GLU A 27 3.43 10.86 0.32
C GLU A 27 3.66 9.79 -0.76
N ALA A 28 4.87 9.23 -0.84
CA ALA A 28 5.19 8.16 -1.79
C ALA A 28 4.46 6.85 -1.47
N GLU A 29 4.33 6.51 -0.18
CA GLU A 29 3.54 5.36 0.28
C GLU A 29 2.05 5.56 0.02
N ASP A 30 1.52 6.79 0.16
CA ASP A 30 0.13 7.10 -0.20
C ASP A 30 -0.15 6.90 -1.70
N VAL A 31 0.77 7.34 -2.57
CA VAL A 31 0.67 7.11 -4.02
C VAL A 31 0.69 5.61 -4.32
N ALA A 32 1.60 4.85 -3.71
CA ALA A 32 1.69 3.40 -3.90
C ALA A 32 0.44 2.66 -3.42
N ALA A 33 -0.19 3.12 -2.32
CA ALA A 33 -1.45 2.57 -1.83
C ALA A 33 -2.61 2.85 -2.81
N GLN A 34 -2.68 4.07 -3.33
CA GLN A 34 -3.71 4.50 -4.29
C GLN A 34 -3.63 3.72 -5.60
N ASP A 35 -2.43 3.39 -6.08
CA ASP A 35 -2.22 2.54 -7.26
C ASP A 35 -2.83 1.14 -7.09
N GLN A 36 -2.94 0.64 -5.86
CA GLN A 36 -3.59 -0.65 -5.54
C GLN A 36 -5.07 -0.50 -5.15
N GLY A 37 -5.63 0.71 -5.22
CA GLY A 37 -7.03 1.00 -4.95
C GLY A 37 -7.38 1.25 -3.48
N PHE A 38 -6.38 1.51 -2.62
CA PHE A 38 -6.59 1.97 -1.24
C PHE A 38 -6.72 3.49 -1.18
N LYS A 39 -7.26 4.01 -0.08
CA LYS A 39 -7.37 5.46 0.11
C LYS A 39 -6.00 6.13 0.32
N ASP A 40 -5.16 5.50 1.13
CA ASP A 40 -3.86 5.98 1.60
C ASP A 40 -3.05 4.81 2.18
N ALA A 41 -1.81 5.06 2.59
CA ALA A 41 -0.93 4.04 3.15
C ALA A 41 -1.49 3.44 4.45
N ASP A 42 -2.19 4.23 5.27
CA ASP A 42 -2.80 3.74 6.51
C ASP A 42 -3.91 2.71 6.22
N ASP A 43 -4.77 2.95 5.23
CA ASP A 43 -5.80 2.00 4.78
C ASP A 43 -5.18 0.69 4.25
N TYR A 44 -4.09 0.79 3.49
CA TYR A 44 -3.31 -0.35 3.02
C TYR A 44 -2.74 -1.19 4.19
N TRP A 45 -2.07 -0.55 5.16
CA TRP A 45 -1.48 -1.25 6.30
C TRP A 45 -2.53 -1.80 7.26
N SER A 46 -3.64 -1.09 7.46
CA SER A 46 -4.78 -1.57 8.25
C SER A 46 -5.37 -2.84 7.63
N TRP A 47 -5.54 -2.86 6.31
CA TRP A 47 -6.01 -4.05 5.60
C TRP A 47 -5.05 -5.24 5.76
N LEU A 48 -3.73 -5.00 5.65
CA LEU A 48 -2.72 -6.04 5.84
C LEU A 48 -2.71 -6.57 7.27
N ALA A 49 -2.85 -5.69 8.26
CA ALA A 49 -2.94 -6.08 9.67
C ALA A 49 -4.13 -7.02 9.90
N ASP A 50 -5.31 -6.66 9.38
CA ASP A 50 -6.51 -7.51 9.47
C ASP A 50 -6.32 -8.86 8.77
N TYR A 51 -5.69 -8.87 7.60
CA TYR A 51 -5.37 -10.09 6.87
C TYR A 51 -4.42 -11.00 7.65
N VAL A 52 -3.32 -10.47 8.21
CA VAL A 52 -2.33 -11.26 8.95
C VAL A 52 -2.91 -11.83 10.25
N ILE A 53 -3.70 -11.05 10.97
CA ILE A 53 -4.35 -11.46 12.22
C ILE A 53 -5.37 -12.57 11.96
N ASN A 54 -6.25 -12.37 10.98
CA ASN A 54 -7.39 -13.27 10.74
C ASN A 54 -7.07 -14.40 9.75
N ARG A 55 -5.96 -14.29 9.00
CA ARG A 55 -5.59 -15.16 7.88
C ARG A 55 -6.71 -15.31 6.85
N ALA A 56 -7.46 -14.23 6.63
CA ALA A 56 -8.63 -14.19 5.76
C ALA A 56 -8.76 -12.80 5.12
N VAL A 57 -9.31 -12.73 3.90
CA VAL A 57 -9.54 -11.47 3.18
C VAL A 57 -10.51 -10.59 3.97
N PRO A 58 -10.12 -9.37 4.40
CA PRO A 58 -11.00 -8.40 5.04
C PRO A 58 -12.18 -8.03 4.14
N ARG A 59 -13.37 -7.91 4.74
CA ARG A 59 -14.61 -7.64 4.01
C ARG A 59 -14.75 -6.17 3.61
#